data_AF-A0A522GMU7-F1
#
_entry.id   AF-A0A522GMU7-F1
#
_cell.length_a   1.000
_cell.length_b   1.000
_cell.length_c   1.000
_cell.angle_alpha   90.00
_cell.angle_beta   90.00
_cell.angle_gamma   90.00
#
_symmetry.space_group_name_H-M   'P 1'
#
loop_
_entity.id
_entity.type
_entity.pdbx_description
1 polymer ?
#
loop_
_entity_poly.entity_id
_entity_poly.type
_entity_poly.pdbx_seq_one_letter_code
_entity_poly.pdbx_strand_id
1 'polypeptide(L)' 'MSKSPTRPRDPNQLAKLVIDIAIGEAKDSPKQASEDNPMASLGRIGGLKGGRARAEKLPAEKRVDIARQAAAARWRKDDG' A
#
# COMPACT_ATOMS: atom_id res chain seq x y z
N MET A 1 -2.14 11.05 -3.93
CA MET A 1 -3.21 10.19 -4.46
C MET A 1 -4.22 10.01 -3.35
N SER A 2 -5.41 10.59 -3.47
CA SER A 2 -6.49 10.34 -2.51
C SER A 2 -6.84 8.86 -2.58
N LYS A 3 -6.74 8.14 -1.45
CA LYS A 3 -7.18 6.75 -1.40
C LYS A 3 -8.69 6.74 -1.63
N SER A 4 -9.17 5.95 -2.58
CA SER A 4 -10.61 5.76 -2.74
C SER A 4 -11.17 5.02 -1.52
N PRO A 5 -12.37 5.37 -1.01
CA PRO A 5 -12.99 4.65 0.08
C PRO A 5 -13.23 3.19 -0.29
N THR A 6 -12.87 2.26 0.60
CA THR A 6 -13.12 0.83 0.39
C THR A 6 -14.62 0.56 0.47
N ARG A 7 -15.22 0.16 -0.64
CA ARG A 7 -16.65 -0.19 -0.72
C ARG A 7 -16.85 -1.70 -0.49
N PRO A 8 -17.97 -2.12 0.13
CA PRO A 8 -18.36 -3.52 0.20
C PRO A 8 -18.45 -4.14 -1.19
N ARG A 9 -18.02 -5.41 -1.31
CA ARG A 9 -18.13 -6.17 -2.57
C ARG A 9 -19.54 -6.74 -2.79
N ASP A 10 -20.28 -6.95 -1.71
CA ASP A 10 -21.65 -7.44 -1.75
C ASP A 10 -22.62 -6.33 -2.22
N PRO A 11 -23.50 -6.59 -3.20
CA PRO A 11 -24.43 -5.59 -3.73
C PRO A 11 -25.44 -5.04 -2.70
N ASN A 12 -25.92 -5.87 -1.78
CA ASN A 12 -26.91 -5.43 -0.79
C ASN A 12 -26.26 -4.51 0.25
N GLN A 13 -25.07 -4.87 0.71
CA GLN A 13 -24.26 -4.02 1.60
C GLN A 13 -23.87 -2.70 0.92
N LEU A 14 -23.57 -2.74 -0.38
CA LEU A 14 -23.27 -1.53 -1.15
C LEU A 14 -24.50 -0.62 -1.26
N ALA A 15 -25.66 -1.18 -1.59
CA ALA A 15 -26.91 -0.41 -1.70
C ALA A 15 -27.26 0.28 -0.38
N LYS A 16 -27.15 -0.44 0.75
CA LYS A 16 -27.31 0.14 2.08
C LYS A 16 -26.33 1.29 2.32
N LEU A 17 -25.04 1.07 2.08
CA LEU A 17 -24.02 2.10 2.28
C LEU A 17 -24.30 3.37 1.47
N VAL A 18 -24.76 3.23 0.23
CA VAL A 18 -25.13 4.38 -0.63
C VAL A 18 -26.30 5.16 -0.04
N ILE A 19 -27.32 4.47 0.49
CA ILE A 19 -28.45 5.12 1.15
C ILE A 19 -27.98 5.84 2.40
N ASP A 20 -27.23 5.17 3.27
CA ASP A 20 -26.71 5.74 4.52
C ASP A 20 -25.88 7.01 4.26
N ILE A 21 -25.09 7.04 3.18
CA ILE A 21 -24.34 8.23 2.75
C ILE A 21 -25.28 9.34 2.29
N ALA A 22 -26.29 9.02 1.47
CA ALA A 22 -27.22 10.01 0.91
C ALA A 22 -28.08 10.69 1.98
N ILE A 23 -28.46 9.96 3.03
CA ILE A 23 -29.23 10.49 4.16
C ILE A 23 -28.36 11.10 5.26
N GLY A 24 -27.03 11.06 5.10
CA GLY A 24 -26.08 11.65 6.06
C GLY A 24 -25.82 10.82 7.31
N GLU A 25 -26.29 9.57 7.36
CA GLU A 25 -26.00 8.62 8.46
C GLU A 25 -24.57 8.07 8.38
N ALA A 26 -23.98 8.02 7.18
CA ALA A 26 -22.60 7.61 6.96
C ALA A 26 -21.78 8.70 6.23
N LYS A 27 -20.51 8.87 6.62
CA LYS A 27 -19.56 9.74 5.91
C LYS A 27 -18.89 8.98 4.77
N ASP A 28 -18.94 9.54 3.56
CA ASP A 28 -18.12 9.07 2.42
C ASP A 28 -16.70 9.63 2.53
N SER A 29 -16.01 9.28 3.62
CA SER A 29 -14.59 9.57 3.77
C SER A 29 -13.79 8.31 3.45
N PRO A 30 -12.65 8.45 2.76
CA PRO A 30 -11.74 7.33 2.63
C PRO A 30 -11.34 6.90 4.04
N LYS A 31 -11.55 5.62 4.37
CA LYS A 31 -11.04 5.03 5.61
C LYS A 31 -9.56 5.40 5.68
N GLN A 32 -9.21 6.31 6.59
CA GLN A 32 -7.83 6.71 6.86
C GLN A 32 -7.12 5.55 7.55
N ALA A 33 -6.94 4.44 6.84
CA ALA A 33 -6.30 3.24 7.37
C ALA A 33 -4.80 3.49 7.67
N SER A 34 -4.25 4.65 7.30
CA SER A 34 -2.81 4.89 7.32
C SER A 34 -2.33 6.16 8.03
N GLU A 35 -3.17 7.13 8.33
CA GLU A 35 -2.69 8.37 8.97
C GLU A 35 -2.75 8.29 10.49
N ASP A 36 -3.78 7.68 11.07
CA ASP A 36 -3.98 7.64 12.52
C ASP A 36 -3.62 6.29 13.18
N ASN A 37 -2.99 5.37 12.45
CA ASN A 37 -2.49 4.12 13.03
C ASN A 37 -1.04 4.30 13.51
N PRO A 38 -0.78 4.55 14.81
CA PRO A 38 0.58 4.77 15.32
C PRO A 38 1.51 3.61 14.99
N MET A 39 0.98 2.38 14.92
CA MET A 39 1.73 1.18 14.57
C MET A 39 2.25 1.20 13.11
N ALA A 40 1.49 1.75 12.17
CA ALA A 40 1.89 1.84 10.77
C ALA A 40 3.04 2.84 10.59
N SER A 41 2.97 3.97 11.29
CA SER A 41 4.03 4.98 11.33
C SER A 41 5.33 4.42 11.92
N LEU A 42 5.24 3.70 13.05
CA LEU A 42 6.39 3.03 13.66
C LEU A 42 7.01 1.97 12.73
N GLY A 43 6.18 1.14 12.09
CA GLY A 43 6.64 0.14 11.12
C GLY A 43 7.37 0.76 9.93
N ARG A 44 6.89 1.90 9.41
CA ARG A 44 7.55 2.65 8.34
C ARG A 44 8.92 3.17 8.78
N ILE A 45 9.02 3.78 9.96
CA ILE A 45 10.29 4.28 10.49
C ILE A 45 11.30 3.14 10.63
N GLY A 46 10.89 2.01 11.21
CA GLY A 46 11.72 0.82 11.33
C GLY A 46 12.17 0.27 9.97
N GLY A 47 11.26 0.21 9.00
CA GLY A 47 11.54 -0.25 7.64
C GLY A 47 12.55 0.63 6.89
N LEU A 48 12.45 1.96 7.02
CA LEU A 48 13.39 2.91 6.42
C LEU A 48 14.81 2.73 7.00
N LYS A 49 14.92 2.62 8.32
CA LYS A 49 16.22 2.40 9.00
C LYS A 49 16.80 1.02 8.65
N GLY A 50 15.99 -0.03 8.76
CA GLY A 50 16.42 -1.41 8.53
C GLY A 50 16.73 -1.72 7.07
N GLY A 51 15.99 -1.12 6.13
CA GLY A 51 16.24 -1.24 4.69
C GLY A 51 17.60 -0.67 4.31
N ARG A 52 17.90 0.56 4.76
CA ARG A 52 19.19 1.20 4.52
C ARG A 52 20.35 0.42 5.16
N ALA A 53 20.20 0.01 6.42
CA ALA A 53 21.21 -0.79 7.11
C ALA A 53 21.50 -2.12 6.41
N ARG A 54 20.47 -2.79 5.86
CA ARG A 54 20.67 -4.00 5.03
C ARG A 54 21.42 -3.67 3.74
N ALA A 55 21.04 -2.61 3.04
CA ALA A 55 21.69 -2.22 1.79
C ALA A 55 23.18 -1.85 1.98
N GLU A 56 23.53 -1.17 3.08
CA GLU A 56 24.91 -0.81 3.43
C GLU A 56 25.77 -2.04 3.75
N LYS A 57 25.19 -3.11 4.31
CA LYS A 57 25.88 -4.38 4.58
C LYS A 57 26.15 -5.23 3.33
N LEU A 58 25.51 -4.93 2.20
CA LEU A 58 25.72 -5.69 0.97
C LEU A 58 26.96 -5.21 0.20
N PRO A 59 27.82 -6.13 -0.27
CA PRO A 59 28.91 -5.78 -1.18
C PRO A 59 28.37 -5.24 -2.51
N ALA A 60 29.19 -4.46 -3.21
CA ALA A 60 28.80 -3.78 -4.44
C ALA A 60 28.29 -4.75 -5.53
N GLU A 61 28.95 -5.90 -5.68
CA GLU A 61 28.58 -6.95 -6.65
C GLU A 61 27.16 -7.46 -6.40
N LYS A 62 26.82 -7.77 -5.15
CA LYS A 62 25.48 -8.25 -4.77
C LYS A 62 24.41 -7.18 -5.01
N ARG A 63 24.73 -5.90 -4.82
CA ARG A 63 23.81 -4.80 -5.15
C ARG A 63 23.54 -4.71 -6.65
N VAL A 64 24.57 -4.90 -7.49
CA VAL A 64 24.43 -4.92 -8.95
C VAL A 64 23.61 -6.12 -9.42
N ASP A 65 23.83 -7.30 -8.86
CA ASP A 65 23.07 -8.50 -9.18
C ASP A 65 21.58 -8.34 -8.88
N ILE A 66 21.25 -7.80 -7.70
CA ILE A 66 19.87 -7.50 -7.29
C ILE A 66 19.24 -6.48 -8.24
N ALA A 67 19.98 -5.42 -8.62
CA ALA A 67 19.48 -4.42 -9.55
C ALA A 67 19.18 -5.01 -10.94
N ARG A 68 20.05 -5.91 -11.44
CA ARG A 68 19.84 -6.62 -12.71
C ARG A 68 18.62 -7.52 -12.64
N GLN A 69 18.44 -8.28 -11.56
CA GLN A 69 17.27 -9.13 -11.34
C GLN A 69 15.97 -8.30 -11.27
N ALA A 70 15.98 -7.18 -10.55
CA ALA A 70 14.84 -6.28 -10.45
C ALA A 70 14.47 -5.64 -11.80
N ALA A 71 15.48 -5.25 -12.59
CA ALA A 71 15.26 -4.75 -13.94
C ALA A 71 14.65 -5.85 -14.82
N ALA A 72 15.22 -7.06 -14.82
CA ALA A 72 14.68 -8.18 -15.59
C ALA A 72 13.22 -8.46 -15.21
N ALA A 73 12.88 -8.48 -13.92
CA ALA A 73 11.50 -8.68 -13.46
C ALA A 73 10.56 -7.56 -13.92
N ARG A 74 10.99 -6.29 -13.84
CA ARG A 74 10.20 -5.14 -14.28
C ARG A 74 9.93 -5.12 -15.79
N TRP A 75 10.91 -5.58 -16.57
CA TRP A 75 10.87 -5.56 -18.03
C TRP A 75 10.44 -6.89 -18.65
N ARG A 76 10.22 -7.94 -17.85
CA ARG A 76 9.49 -9.11 -18.33
C ARG A 76 8.09 -8.62 -18.71
N LYS A 77 7.79 -8.70 -20.00
CA LYS A 77 6.43 -8.59 -20.51
C LYS A 77 5.66 -9.72 -19.83
N ASP A 78 4.67 -9.39 -19.02
CA ASP A 78 3.71 -10.38 -18.55
C ASP A 78 3.01 -10.94 -19.80
N ASP A 79 3.38 -12.15 -20.22
CA ASP A 79 2.60 -12.93 -21.17
C ASP A 79 1.45 -13.60 -20.39
N GLY A 80 0.57 -12.78 -19.80
CA GLY A 80 -0.57 -13.18 -18.98
C GLY A 80 -1.51 -12.03 -18.66
#